data_AF-A0A4U7EZY9-F1
#
_entry.id   AF-A0A4U7EZY9-F1
#
_cell.length_a   1.000
_cell.length_b   1.000
_cell.length_c   1.000
_cell.angle_alpha   90.00
_cell.angle_beta   90.00
_cell.angle_gamma   90.00
#
_symmetry.space_group_name_H-M   'P 1'
#
loop_
_entity.id
_entity.type
_entity.pdbx_description
1 polymer ?
#
loop_
_entity_poly.entity_id
_entity_poly.type
_entity_poly.pdbx_seq_one_letter_code
_entity_poly.pdbx_strand_id
1 'polypeptide(L)'
;MNWQYRHTVLALCMLAFFVTYFARLAISPVVPFIVDDFAVSNTAIGAALSGMWLAYGVSQFPSGILADRFGERRVILVAVGGSAAMSALLA
;
A
#
# COMPACT_ATOMS: atom_id res chain seq x y z
N MET A 1 2.25 -20.41 28.29
CA MET A 1 2.11 -19.52 27.11
C MET A 1 3.49 -19.25 26.54
N ASN A 2 3.95 -20.03 25.56
CA ASN A 2 5.28 -19.88 24.96
C ASN A 2 5.19 -18.88 23.80
N TRP A 3 5.10 -17.58 24.14
CA TRP A 3 5.12 -16.51 23.15
C TRP A 3 6.53 -16.38 22.57
N GLN A 4 6.78 -17.07 21.45
CA GLN A 4 8.06 -16.99 20.76
C GLN A 4 8.13 -15.72 19.91
N TYR A 5 9.32 -15.13 19.77
CA TYR A 5 9.59 -13.93 18.97
C TYR A 5 8.97 -13.98 17.55
N ARG A 6 8.87 -15.18 16.96
CA ARG A 6 8.22 -15.43 15.67
C ARG A 6 6.74 -15.02 15.64
N HIS A 7 6.01 -15.16 16.75
CA HIS A 7 4.60 -14.78 16.87
C HIS A 7 4.44 -13.26 16.90
N THR A 8 5.37 -12.54 17.55
CA THR A 8 5.41 -11.06 17.52
C THR A 8 5.66 -10.55 16.11
N VAL A 9 6.62 -11.15 15.38
CA VAL A 9 6.90 -10.77 13.99
C VAL A 9 5.70 -11.05 13.08
N LEU A 10 5.05 -12.20 13.24
CA LEU A 10 3.82 -12.54 12.51
C LEU A 10 2.70 -11.55 12.78
N ALA A 11 2.48 -11.19 14.06
CA ALA A 11 1.46 -10.22 14.44
C ALA A 11 1.76 -8.83 13.84
N LEU A 12 3.01 -8.38 13.87
CA LEU A 12 3.44 -7.12 13.25
C LEU A 12 3.23 -7.13 11.73
N CYS A 13 3.63 -8.19 11.04
CA CYS A 13 3.41 -8.32 9.60
C CYS A 13 1.92 -8.33 9.26
N MET A 14 1.11 -9.04 10.06
CA MET A 14 -0.34 -9.09 9.86
C MET A 14 -0.98 -7.72 10.09
N LEU A 15 -0.54 -6.98 11.10
CA LEU A 15 -1.05 -5.64 11.40
C LEU A 15 -0.65 -4.65 10.29
N ALA A 16 0.60 -4.69 9.82
CA ALA A 16 1.05 -3.87 8.70
C ALA A 16 0.26 -4.17 7.41
N PHE A 17 0.02 -5.44 7.12
CA PHE A 17 -0.80 -5.85 5.98
C PHE A 17 -2.25 -5.37 6.14
N PHE A 18 -2.82 -5.52 7.32
CA PHE A 18 -4.17 -5.05 7.64
C PHE A 18 -4.31 -3.54 7.42
N VAL A 19 -3.41 -2.73 7.97
CA VAL A 19 -3.44 -1.26 7.81
C VAL A 19 -3.33 -0.87 6.34
N THR A 20 -2.43 -1.52 5.59
CA THR A 20 -2.24 -1.24 4.16
C THR A 20 -3.50 -1.58 3.35
N TYR A 21 -4.10 -2.73 3.62
CA TYR A 21 -5.31 -3.18 2.93
C TYR A 21 -6.54 -2.34 3.32
N PHE A 22 -6.63 -1.95 4.58
CA PHE A 22 -7.67 -1.07 5.09
C PHE A 22 -7.62 0.30 4.45
N ALA A 23 -6.44 0.94 4.40
CA ALA A 23 -6.23 2.22 3.72
C ALA A 23 -6.65 2.14 2.24
N ARG A 24 -6.33 1.04 1.57
CA ARG A 24 -6.73 0.80 0.18
C ARG A 24 -8.24 0.69 0.00
N LEU A 25 -8.93 -0.01 0.91
CA LEU A 25 -10.38 -0.16 0.88
C LEU A 25 -11.11 1.13 1.27
N ALA A 26 -10.53 1.92 2.16
CA ALA A 26 -11.09 3.20 2.61
C ALA A 26 -11.17 4.24 1.48
N ILE A 27 -10.37 4.11 0.42
CA ILE A 27 -10.44 4.99 -0.75
C ILE A 27 -11.76 4.80 -1.52
N SER A 28 -12.27 3.57 -1.64
CA SER A 28 -13.50 3.28 -2.41
C SER A 28 -14.72 4.11 -2.02
N PRO A 29 -15.10 4.23 -0.73
CA PRO A 29 -16.23 5.08 -0.32
C PRO A 29 -15.93 6.58 -0.41
N VAL A 30 -14.66 7.00 -0.45
CA VAL A 30 -14.27 8.42 -0.54
C VAL A 30 -14.30 8.92 -2.00
N VAL A 31 -14.11 8.05 -2.99
CA VAL A 31 -14.19 8.38 -4.41
C VAL A 31 -15.45 9.18 -4.81
N PRO A 32 -16.68 8.77 -4.46
CA PRO A 32 -17.88 9.54 -4.82
C PRO A 32 -17.95 10.93 -4.16
N PHE A 33 -17.39 11.12 -2.96
CA PHE A 33 -17.30 12.44 -2.33
C PHE A 33 -16.33 13.36 -3.08
N ILE A 34 -15.20 12.83 -3.58
CA ILE A 34 -14.24 13.58 -4.40
C ILE A 34 -14.85 13.97 -5.75
N VAL A 35 -15.68 13.10 -6.36
CA VAL A 35 -16.42 13.41 -7.60
C VAL A 35 -17.32 14.62 -7.39
N ASP A 36 -18.06 14.62 -6.29
CA ASP A 36 -19.05 15.65 -5.97
C ASP A 36 -18.40 16.99 -5.60
N ASP A 37 -17.35 16.96 -4.75
CA ASP A 37 -16.63 18.17 -4.31
C ASP A 37 -15.75 18.80 -5.38
N PHE A 38 -15.07 18.00 -6.22
CA PHE A 38 -14.14 18.51 -7.24
C PHE A 38 -14.73 18.54 -8.66
N ALA A 39 -16.01 18.18 -8.83
CA ALA A 39 -16.70 18.08 -10.12
C ALA A 39 -15.92 17.28 -11.19
N VAL A 40 -15.16 16.26 -10.77
CA VAL A 40 -14.29 15.47 -11.65
C VAL A 40 -15.11 14.38 -12.32
N SER A 41 -14.95 14.20 -13.63
CA SER A 41 -15.70 13.15 -14.35
C SER A 41 -15.30 11.75 -13.90
N ASN A 42 -16.27 10.83 -13.89
CA ASN A 42 -16.04 9.40 -13.60
C ASN A 42 -14.98 8.79 -14.54
N THR A 43 -14.85 9.31 -15.76
CA THR A 43 -13.81 8.90 -16.73
C THR A 43 -12.40 9.26 -16.26
N ALA A 44 -12.20 10.45 -15.68
CA ALA A 44 -10.89 10.85 -15.17
C ALA A 44 -10.47 10.01 -13.95
N ILE A 45 -11.41 9.70 -13.05
CA ILE A 45 -11.16 8.83 -11.90
C ILE A 45 -10.90 7.38 -12.34
N GLY A 46 -11.67 6.87 -13.30
CA GLY A 46 -11.44 5.56 -13.89
C GLY A 46 -10.05 5.45 -14.52
N ALA A 47 -9.61 6.50 -15.23
CA ALA A 47 -8.26 6.59 -15.80
C ALA A 47 -7.17 6.62 -14.71
N ALA A 48 -7.36 7.42 -13.65
CA ALA A 48 -6.43 7.50 -12.53
C ALA A 48 -6.30 6.14 -11.79
N LEU A 49 -7.41 5.48 -11.49
CA LEU A 49 -7.42 4.16 -10.86
C LEU A 49 -6.75 3.11 -11.78
N SER A 50 -7.05 3.14 -13.07
CA SER A 50 -6.42 2.22 -14.04
C SER A 50 -4.91 2.44 -14.12
N GLY A 51 -4.46 3.69 -14.14
CA GLY A 51 -3.04 4.06 -14.09
C GLY A 51 -2.35 3.58 -12.81
N MET A 52 -3.01 3.73 -11.66
CA MET A 52 -2.54 3.20 -10.37
C MET A 52 -2.36 1.68 -10.43
N TRP A 53 -3.32 0.93 -10.96
CA TRP A 53 -3.22 -0.52 -11.10
C TRP A 53 -2.13 -0.96 -12.08
N LEU A 54 -1.94 -0.23 -13.19
CA LEU A 54 -0.85 -0.47 -14.13
C LEU A 54 0.51 -0.24 -13.48
N ALA A 55 0.69 0.90 -12.80
CA ALA A 55 1.91 1.19 -12.06
C ALA A 55 2.18 0.12 -10.99
N TYR A 56 1.15 -0.28 -10.25
CA TYR A 56 1.24 -1.35 -9.26
C TYR A 56 1.70 -2.67 -9.90
N GLY A 57 1.07 -3.09 -10.99
CA GLY A 57 1.43 -4.31 -11.72
C GLY A 57 2.88 -4.29 -12.23
N VAL A 58 3.30 -3.18 -12.85
CA VAL A 58 4.68 -3.00 -13.33
C VAL A 58 5.67 -3.00 -12.17
N SER A 59 5.31 -2.44 -11.02
CA SER A 59 6.17 -2.40 -9.84
C SER A 59 6.28 -3.73 -9.07
N GLN A 60 5.30 -4.63 -9.20
CA GLN A 60 5.33 -5.94 -8.53
C GLN A 60 6.47 -6.84 -9.03
N PHE A 61 6.73 -6.85 -10.34
CA PHE A 61 7.79 -7.68 -10.94
C PHE A 61 9.21 -7.30 -10.46
N PRO A 62 9.65 -6.03 -10.52
CA PRO A 62 10.94 -5.61 -9.97
C PRO A 62 10.98 -5.71 -8.45
N SER A 63 9.85 -5.52 -7.74
CA SER A 63 9.76 -5.74 -6.29
C SER A 63 10.12 -7.17 -5.91
N GLY A 64 9.60 -8.17 -6.62
CA GLY A 64 9.93 -9.58 -6.39
C GLY A 64 11.41 -9.88 -6.61
N ILE A 65 11.98 -9.38 -7.72
CA ILE A 65 13.40 -9.55 -8.02
C ILE A 65 14.29 -8.85 -6.99
N LEU A 66 13.90 -7.67 -6.50
CA LEU A 66 14.61 -6.96 -5.45
C LEU A 66 14.53 -7.72 -4.10
N ALA A 67 13.39 -8.30 -3.77
CA ALA A 67 13.22 -9.10 -2.55
C ALA A 67 14.14 -10.33 -2.55
N ASP A 68 14.21 -11.04 -3.67
CA ASP A 68 15.07 -12.21 -3.83
C ASP A 68 16.56 -11.86 -3.80
N ARG A 69 16.94 -10.69 -4.33
CA ARG A 69 18.35 -10.28 -4.44
C ARG A 69 18.90 -9.59 -3.18
N PHE A 70 18.10 -8.81 -2.46
CA PHE A 70 18.57 -7.99 -1.32
C PHE A 70 18.08 -8.50 0.06
N GLY A 71 17.21 -9.50 0.07
CA GLY A 71 16.63 -10.12 1.25
C GLY A 71 15.36 -9.40 1.73
N GLU A 72 14.31 -10.17 1.98
CA GLU A 72 12.95 -9.71 2.31
C GLU A 72 12.92 -8.63 3.41
N ARG A 73 13.75 -8.76 4.45
CA ARG A 73 13.75 -7.84 5.59
C ARG A 73 14.11 -6.40 5.21
N ARG A 74 15.03 -6.19 4.28
CA ARG A 74 15.44 -4.84 3.84
C ARG A 74 14.39 -4.21 2.93
N VAL A 75 13.80 -5.02 2.04
CA VAL A 75 12.76 -4.56 1.12
C VAL A 75 11.49 -4.15 1.88
N ILE A 76 11.07 -4.95 2.86
CA ILE A 76 9.92 -4.61 3.71
C ILE A 76 10.17 -3.33 4.50
N LEU A 77 11.35 -3.14 5.09
CA LEU A 77 11.68 -1.92 5.84
C LEU A 77 11.67 -0.66 4.96
N VAL A 78 12.20 -0.74 3.74
CA VAL A 78 12.18 0.39 2.80
C VAL A 78 10.75 0.67 2.30
N ALA A 79 9.96 -0.36 2.02
CA ALA A 79 8.58 -0.20 1.57
C ALA A 79 7.70 0.43 2.65
N VAL A 80 7.78 -0.08 3.89
CA VAL A 80 7.02 0.45 5.03
C VAL A 80 7.51 1.85 5.40
N GLY A 81 8.84 2.06 5.45
CA GLY A 81 9.43 3.37 5.73
C GLY A 81 9.07 4.42 4.66
N GLY A 82 9.13 4.06 3.39
CA GLY A 82 8.74 4.94 2.28
C GLY A 82 7.25 5.26 2.28
N SER A 83 6.40 4.26 2.56
CA SER A 83 4.95 4.47 2.66
C SER A 83 4.58 5.38 3.85
N ALA A 84 5.25 5.22 4.98
CA ALA A 84 5.08 6.08 6.15
C ALA A 84 5.57 7.51 5.87
N ALA A 85 6.73 7.67 5.22
CA ALA A 85 7.25 8.99 4.85
C ALA A 85 6.33 9.72 3.86
N MET A 86 5.82 9.03 2.84
CA MET A 86 4.85 9.60 1.90
C MET A 86 3.55 9.98 2.59
N SER A 87 3.05 9.15 3.50
CA SER A 87 1.84 9.45 4.27
C SER A 87 2.04 10.66 5.18
N ALA A 88 3.22 10.82 5.78
CA ALA A 88 3.55 11.99 6.60
C ALA A 88 3.78 13.27 5.78
N LEU A 89 4.25 13.15 4.53
CA LEU A 89 4.40 14.27 3.60
C LEU A 89 3.06 14.78 3.05
N LEU A 90 2.07 13.89 2.97
CA LEU A 90 0.72 14.18 2.48
C LEU A 90 -0.23 14.68 3.57
N ALA A 91 0.12 14.48 4.85
CA ALA A 91 -0.63 14.95 6.02
C ALA A 91 -0.32 16.42 6.35
#